data_AF-A0A7D6ZM25-F1
#
_entry.id   AF-A0A7D6ZM25-F1
#
_cell.length_a   1.000
_cell.length_b   1.000
_cell.length_c   1.000
_cell.angle_alpha   90.00
_cell.angle_beta   90.00
_cell.angle_gamma   90.00
#
_symmetry.space_group_name_H-M   'P 1'
#
loop_
_entity.id
_entity.type
_entity.pdbx_description
1 polymer ?
#
loop_
_entity_poly.entity_id
_entity_poly.type
_entity_poly.pdbx_seq_one_letter_code
_entity_poly.pdbx_strand_id
1 'polypeptide(L)'
;MTGPAEIAQLAARFAGLPESAVRVCMVREIPRLPSGKPDYSAIRRLRGAAAESPAGVRALFASALGLPVGAIDPRRSFADLGGDSLTYVALSVRLDRALGQLPSNWQTMPVAELEGLPRRRRRFGRSLDTSTLLRALGIIAVLGSHIGLFVLWGGAHVLLAVAGFNFARFGVTAAPAPQRMRNTLRTVGLIAAPTAAWVLGTLAFTDYYGWQNVLLLNKILGPHDSPTAGHLWFIEVAVYFMLAGALLLRIPFADMLERRAPFWFALGLLGAALIFRYRSFDLYTAHDVPFSPLTVWFFLLGWAAAKATTTGQRAVLSAVALLTVPGYFGETDRERMILAGLLLLIWLPSVRVPALLAGMAAVLADASLFAYLLHWQVYPLFGDHRVLALVASLAAGVTAARLMALTRGAVTARDKRELRGWRPARARPEGSVLHGPDLRGRLVRQFRDQDISRNRLAGKVIE
;
A
#
# COMPACT_ATOMS: atom_id res chain seq x y z
N MET A 1 -29.52 26.04 -20.39
CA MET A 1 -29.56 25.58 -18.99
C MET A 1 -28.42 24.59 -18.81
N THR A 2 -27.40 24.94 -18.04
CA THR A 2 -26.25 24.04 -17.77
C THR A 2 -26.70 22.92 -16.85
N GLY A 3 -26.39 21.68 -17.20
CA GLY A 3 -26.82 20.51 -16.45
C GLY A 3 -26.10 20.37 -15.10
N PRO A 4 -26.66 19.67 -14.10
CA PRO A 4 -26.00 19.43 -12.80
C PRO A 4 -24.61 18.79 -12.94
N ALA A 5 -24.42 17.96 -13.97
CA ALA A 5 -23.14 17.32 -14.29
C ALA A 5 -22.08 18.34 -14.76
N GLU A 6 -22.45 19.32 -15.57
CA GLU A 6 -21.53 20.36 -16.04
C GLU A 6 -21.11 21.29 -14.89
N ILE A 7 -22.03 21.60 -13.98
CA ILE A 7 -21.76 22.38 -12.77
C ILE A 7 -20.82 21.62 -11.83
N ALA A 8 -21.02 20.30 -11.66
CA ALA A 8 -20.15 19.46 -10.85
C ALA A 8 -18.72 19.41 -11.42
N GLN A 9 -18.59 19.24 -12.73
CA GLN A 9 -17.29 19.28 -13.41
C GLN A 9 -16.61 20.64 -13.27
N LEU A 10 -17.35 21.74 -13.42
CA LEU A 10 -16.80 23.08 -13.28
C LEU A 10 -16.33 23.33 -11.84
N ALA A 11 -17.14 22.99 -10.84
CA ALA A 11 -16.79 23.14 -9.43
C ALA A 11 -15.60 22.24 -9.02
N ALA A 12 -15.52 21.00 -9.52
CA ALA A 12 -14.39 20.12 -9.30
C ALA A 12 -13.09 20.69 -9.88
N ARG A 13 -13.15 21.27 -11.09
CA ARG A 13 -12.01 21.94 -11.71
C ARG A 13 -11.54 23.17 -10.91
N PHE A 14 -12.46 24.00 -10.44
CA PHE A 14 -12.11 25.17 -9.62
C PHE A 14 -11.54 24.81 -8.25
N ALA A 15 -12.08 23.77 -7.60
CA ALA A 15 -11.65 23.33 -6.28
C ALA A 15 -10.38 22.45 -6.29
N GLY A 16 -9.92 22.00 -7.47
CA GLY A 16 -8.82 21.04 -7.58
C GLY A 16 -9.16 19.65 -7.01
N LEU A 17 -10.44 19.34 -6.87
CA LEU A 17 -10.94 18.09 -6.30
C LEU A 17 -11.39 17.12 -7.41
N PRO A 18 -11.36 15.79 -7.17
CA PRO A 18 -11.99 14.84 -8.08
C PRO A 18 -13.50 15.13 -8.21
N GLU A 19 -14.09 14.87 -9.39
CA GLU A 19 -15.54 15.04 -9.59
C GLU A 19 -16.36 14.22 -8.59
N SER A 20 -15.86 13.06 -8.18
CA SER A 20 -16.47 12.20 -7.16
C SER A 20 -16.48 12.81 -5.75
N ALA A 21 -15.68 13.85 -5.50
CA ALA A 21 -15.63 14.59 -4.24
C ALA A 21 -16.52 15.84 -4.24
N VAL A 22 -17.16 16.17 -5.37
CA VAL A 22 -18.03 17.34 -5.52
C VAL A 22 -19.49 16.91 -5.60
N ARG A 23 -20.35 17.54 -4.81
CA ARG A 23 -21.80 17.34 -4.83
C ARG A 23 -22.49 18.66 -5.12
N VAL A 24 -23.35 18.67 -6.13
CA VAL A 24 -24.15 19.84 -6.52
C VAL A 24 -25.55 19.70 -5.96
N CYS A 25 -26.03 20.73 -5.26
CA CYS A 25 -27.40 20.81 -4.76
C CYS A 25 -28.07 22.02 -5.43
N MET A 26 -29.15 21.79 -6.16
CA MET A 26 -29.94 22.86 -6.76
C MET A 26 -30.83 23.49 -5.69
N VAL A 27 -30.73 24.81 -5.54
CA VAL A 27 -31.59 25.61 -4.66
C VAL A 27 -32.20 26.74 -5.47
N ARG A 28 -33.42 27.17 -5.09
CA ARG A 28 -34.06 28.33 -5.72
C ARG A 28 -33.31 29.62 -5.40
N GLU A 29 -32.87 29.76 -4.15
CA GLU A 29 -32.02 30.85 -3.70
C GLU A 29 -31.02 30.34 -2.65
N ILE A 30 -29.84 30.99 -2.59
CA ILE A 30 -28.81 30.66 -1.59
C ILE A 30 -29.28 31.17 -0.23
N PRO A 31 -29.38 30.33 0.82
CA PRO A 31 -29.72 30.78 2.15
C PRO A 31 -28.79 31.88 2.66
N ARG A 32 -29.35 32.97 3.17
CA ARG A 32 -28.62 34.13 3.68
C ARG A 32 -29.09 34.50 5.08
N LEU A 33 -28.19 35.06 5.87
CA LEU A 33 -28.50 35.70 7.17
C LEU A 33 -29.26 37.02 6.94
N PRO A 34 -29.93 37.58 7.98
CA PRO A 34 -30.55 38.90 7.90
C PRO A 34 -29.60 40.02 7.44
N SER A 35 -28.28 39.84 7.64
CA SER A 35 -27.24 40.75 7.16
C SER A 35 -26.89 40.60 5.67
N GLY A 36 -27.60 39.77 4.91
CA GLY A 36 -27.35 39.48 3.49
C GLY A 36 -26.18 38.53 3.20
N LYS A 37 -25.41 38.11 4.21
CA LYS A 37 -24.28 37.17 4.05
C LYS A 37 -24.78 35.72 3.87
N PRO A 38 -24.10 34.86 3.10
CA PRO A 38 -24.47 33.45 2.99
C PRO A 38 -24.53 32.76 4.35
N ASP A 39 -25.63 32.08 4.64
CA ASP A 39 -25.80 31.29 5.87
C ASP A 39 -25.19 29.90 5.67
N TYR A 40 -23.90 29.78 5.99
CA TYR A 40 -23.17 28.51 5.92
C TYR A 40 -23.82 27.38 6.74
N SER A 41 -24.55 27.69 7.82
CA SER A 41 -25.22 26.69 8.64
C SER A 41 -26.46 26.12 7.93
N ALA A 42 -27.26 26.99 7.30
CA ALA A 42 -28.40 26.58 6.48
C ALA A 42 -27.94 25.85 5.21
N ILE A 43 -26.88 26.33 4.56
CA ILE A 43 -26.26 25.65 3.42
C ILE A 43 -25.77 24.25 3.81
N ARG A 44 -25.12 24.10 4.97
CA ARG A 44 -24.72 22.78 5.50
C ARG A 44 -25.92 21.90 5.84
N ARG A 45 -27.07 22.45 6.23
CA ARG A 45 -28.30 21.70 6.51
C ARG A 45 -29.03 21.22 5.26
N LEU A 46 -28.81 21.85 4.09
CA LEU A 46 -29.24 21.27 2.81
C LEU A 46 -28.61 19.90 2.55
N ARG A 47 -27.45 19.62 3.15
CA ARG A 47 -26.84 18.28 3.20
C ARG A 47 -27.74 17.28 3.95
N GLY A 48 -28.39 17.73 5.03
CA GLY A 48 -29.16 16.91 5.98
C GLY A 48 -30.59 16.61 5.51
N ALA A 49 -31.29 17.56 4.89
CA ALA A 49 -32.69 17.36 4.47
C ALA A 49 -32.87 16.23 3.42
N ALA A 50 -31.83 15.90 2.65
CA ALA A 50 -31.82 14.76 1.74
C ALA A 50 -30.96 13.57 2.23
N ALA A 51 -30.20 13.70 3.32
CA ALA A 51 -29.27 12.66 3.79
C ALA A 51 -29.49 12.19 5.24
N GLU A 52 -30.47 12.71 5.98
CA GLU A 52 -30.79 12.32 7.35
C GLU A 52 -32.11 11.55 7.51
N SER A 53 -32.63 10.99 6.42
CA SER A 53 -33.20 9.65 6.52
C SER A 53 -32.18 8.72 5.86
N PRO A 54 -31.63 7.70 6.54
CA PRO A 54 -30.91 6.65 5.82
C PRO A 54 -31.85 6.19 4.72
N ALA A 55 -31.47 6.39 3.46
CA ALA A 55 -32.35 6.14 2.32
C ALA A 55 -33.06 4.81 2.58
N GLY A 56 -34.40 4.87 2.77
CA GLY A 56 -35.19 3.68 3.05
C GLY A 56 -34.86 2.63 2.01
N VAL A 57 -34.99 1.35 2.35
CA VAL A 57 -34.68 0.27 1.40
C VAL A 57 -35.41 0.54 0.07
N ARG A 58 -36.65 1.02 0.11
CA ARG A 58 -37.38 1.55 -1.07
C ARG A 58 -36.64 2.64 -1.87
N ALA A 59 -36.02 3.61 -1.22
CA ALA A 59 -35.24 4.65 -1.89
C ALA A 59 -33.93 4.12 -2.51
N LEU A 60 -33.34 3.09 -1.90
CA LEU A 60 -32.19 2.38 -2.48
C LEU A 60 -32.58 1.59 -3.72
N PHE A 61 -33.70 0.88 -3.68
CA PHE A 61 -34.29 0.17 -4.83
C PHE A 61 -34.65 1.14 -5.96
N ALA A 62 -35.39 2.20 -5.65
CA ALA A 62 -35.77 3.26 -6.59
C ALA A 62 -34.55 3.87 -7.30
N SER A 63 -33.51 4.19 -6.54
CA SER A 63 -32.27 4.75 -7.09
C SER A 63 -31.47 3.76 -7.92
N ALA A 64 -31.52 2.45 -7.63
CA ALA A 64 -30.80 1.43 -8.39
C ALA A 64 -31.53 1.05 -9.67
N LEU A 65 -32.86 0.97 -9.63
CA LEU A 65 -33.72 0.59 -10.75
C LEU A 65 -34.14 1.77 -11.64
N GLY A 66 -33.79 3.01 -11.26
CA GLY A 66 -34.21 4.21 -11.99
C GLY A 66 -35.71 4.50 -11.90
N LEU A 67 -36.38 3.95 -10.88
CA LEU A 67 -37.82 4.08 -10.67
C LEU A 67 -38.13 5.16 -9.61
N PRO A 68 -39.30 5.82 -9.67
CA PRO A 68 -39.73 6.70 -8.58
C PRO A 68 -40.04 5.88 -7.32
N VAL A 69 -39.71 6.42 -6.14
CA VAL A 69 -39.88 5.72 -4.84
C VAL A 69 -41.32 5.25 -4.58
N GLY A 70 -42.31 5.97 -5.12
CA GLY A 70 -43.73 5.60 -5.04
C GLY A 70 -44.14 4.40 -5.90
N ALA A 71 -43.35 4.04 -6.92
CA ALA A 71 -43.62 2.90 -7.79
C ALA A 71 -43.04 1.56 -7.28
N ILE A 72 -42.26 1.61 -6.19
CA ILE A 72 -41.73 0.40 -5.55
C ILE A 72 -42.82 -0.20 -4.65
N ASP A 73 -43.51 -1.25 -5.14
CA ASP A 73 -44.44 -2.05 -4.34
C ASP A 73 -43.65 -2.77 -3.23
N PRO A 74 -43.93 -2.52 -1.93
CA PRO A 74 -43.21 -3.14 -0.82
C PRO A 74 -43.28 -4.67 -0.80
N ARG A 75 -44.27 -5.29 -1.46
CA ARG A 75 -44.45 -6.75 -1.49
C ARG A 75 -43.64 -7.44 -2.59
N ARG A 76 -43.05 -6.67 -3.51
CA ARG A 76 -42.27 -7.20 -4.64
C ARG A 76 -40.79 -7.32 -4.28
N SER A 77 -40.12 -8.29 -4.88
CA SER A 77 -38.68 -8.50 -4.72
C SER A 77 -37.86 -7.72 -5.77
N PHE A 78 -36.53 -7.78 -5.67
CA PHE A 78 -35.64 -7.18 -6.68
C PHE A 78 -35.85 -7.80 -8.08
N ALA A 79 -36.08 -9.12 -8.14
CA ALA A 79 -36.38 -9.82 -9.38
C ALA A 79 -37.72 -9.35 -10.00
N ASP A 80 -38.76 -9.18 -9.17
CA ASP A 80 -40.10 -8.77 -9.63
C ASP A 80 -40.19 -7.32 -10.11
N LEU A 81 -39.23 -6.49 -9.68
CA LEU A 81 -39.11 -5.08 -10.05
C LEU A 81 -38.20 -4.84 -11.27
N GLY A 82 -37.79 -5.92 -11.96
CA GLY A 82 -36.99 -5.84 -13.19
C GLY A 82 -35.51 -5.58 -12.95
N GLY A 83 -34.98 -5.98 -11.80
CA GLY A 83 -33.56 -5.89 -11.50
C GLY A 83 -32.69 -6.78 -12.40
N ASP A 84 -31.51 -6.28 -12.76
CA ASP A 84 -30.53 -6.96 -13.60
C ASP A 84 -29.18 -7.14 -12.89
N SER A 85 -28.22 -7.81 -13.53
CA SER A 85 -26.91 -8.10 -12.95
C SER A 85 -26.10 -6.84 -12.57
N LEU A 86 -26.30 -5.72 -13.28
CA LEU A 86 -25.58 -4.46 -13.04
C LEU A 86 -26.15 -3.71 -11.84
N THR A 87 -27.48 -3.62 -11.77
CA THR A 87 -28.22 -3.03 -10.65
C THR A 87 -28.13 -3.89 -9.40
N TYR A 88 -27.98 -5.21 -9.53
CA TYR A 88 -27.79 -6.15 -8.41
C TYR A 88 -26.52 -5.84 -7.60
N VAL A 89 -25.38 -5.63 -8.27
CA VAL A 89 -24.10 -5.34 -7.59
C VAL A 89 -24.15 -3.96 -6.93
N ALA A 90 -24.69 -2.96 -7.63
CA ALA A 90 -24.82 -1.61 -7.09
C ALA A 90 -25.76 -1.55 -5.88
N LEU A 91 -26.89 -2.26 -5.93
CA LEU A 91 -27.88 -2.29 -4.88
C LEU A 91 -27.41 -3.10 -3.67
N SER A 92 -26.78 -4.26 -3.85
CA SER A 92 -26.27 -5.09 -2.75
C SER A 92 -25.24 -4.36 -1.88
N VAL A 93 -24.29 -3.62 -2.46
CA VAL A 93 -23.31 -2.83 -1.70
C VAL A 93 -23.99 -1.72 -0.89
N ARG A 94 -25.05 -1.12 -1.43
CA ARG A 94 -25.79 -0.03 -0.76
C ARG A 94 -26.69 -0.58 0.34
N LEU A 95 -27.37 -1.70 0.10
CA LEU A 95 -28.18 -2.40 1.09
C LEU A 95 -27.33 -2.94 2.23
N ASP A 96 -26.17 -3.55 1.95
CA ASP A 96 -25.24 -4.02 2.99
C ASP A 96 -24.74 -2.87 3.88
N ARG A 97 -24.46 -1.70 3.30
CA ARG A 97 -24.12 -0.50 4.08
C ARG A 97 -25.29 0.00 4.94
N ALA A 98 -26.53 -0.10 4.44
CA ALA A 98 -27.72 0.40 5.13
C ALA A 98 -28.23 -0.56 6.21
N LEU A 99 -28.11 -1.87 5.99
CA LEU A 99 -28.61 -2.94 6.88
C LEU A 99 -27.52 -3.50 7.80
N GLY A 100 -26.24 -3.31 7.45
CA GLY A 100 -25.07 -3.77 8.21
C GLY A 100 -24.69 -5.24 7.96
N GLN A 101 -25.64 -6.07 7.54
CA GLN A 101 -25.44 -7.42 7.06
C GLN A 101 -26.58 -7.78 6.09
N LEU A 102 -26.28 -7.91 4.80
CA LEU A 102 -27.26 -8.30 3.79
C LEU A 102 -27.47 -9.83 3.77
N PRO A 103 -28.71 -10.34 3.82
CA PRO A 103 -29.01 -11.77 3.62
C PRO A 103 -28.58 -12.26 2.23
N SER A 104 -28.19 -13.52 2.10
CA SER A 104 -27.74 -14.11 0.82
C SER A 104 -28.84 -14.26 -0.23
N ASN A 105 -30.10 -14.27 0.19
CA ASN A 105 -31.30 -14.39 -0.65
C ASN A 105 -32.08 -13.06 -0.78
N TRP A 106 -31.45 -11.91 -0.48
CA TRP A 106 -32.11 -10.60 -0.46
C TRP A 106 -32.85 -10.26 -1.77
N GLN A 107 -32.40 -10.79 -2.91
CA GLN A 107 -32.95 -10.52 -4.23
C GLN A 107 -34.34 -11.10 -4.48
N THR A 108 -34.71 -12.15 -3.75
CA THR A 108 -36.04 -12.76 -3.79
C THR A 108 -36.90 -12.35 -2.60
N MET A 109 -36.36 -11.58 -1.65
CA MET A 109 -37.11 -11.08 -0.51
C MET A 109 -37.95 -9.85 -0.90
N PRO A 110 -39.20 -9.73 -0.44
CA PRO A 110 -39.98 -8.51 -0.55
C PRO A 110 -39.25 -7.31 0.07
N VAL A 111 -39.40 -6.13 -0.54
CA VAL A 111 -38.81 -4.90 -0.03
C VAL A 111 -39.24 -4.61 1.43
N ALA A 112 -40.49 -4.91 1.78
CA ALA A 112 -41.02 -4.75 3.14
C ALA A 112 -40.31 -5.63 4.17
N GLU A 113 -39.94 -6.86 3.81
CA GLU A 113 -39.18 -7.75 4.70
C GLU A 113 -37.76 -7.22 4.93
N LEU A 114 -37.12 -6.71 3.87
CA LEU A 114 -35.82 -6.05 3.98
C LEU A 114 -35.88 -4.77 4.82
N GLU A 115 -36.99 -4.03 4.80
CA GLU A 115 -37.23 -2.87 5.68
C GLU A 115 -37.46 -3.26 7.14
N GLY A 116 -38.07 -4.42 7.36
CA GLY A 116 -38.33 -4.99 8.68
C GLY A 116 -37.11 -5.66 9.34
N LEU A 117 -36.02 -5.87 8.61
CA LEU A 117 -34.81 -6.48 9.19
C LEU A 117 -34.24 -5.61 10.31
N PRO A 118 -33.95 -6.19 11.49
CA PRO A 118 -33.35 -5.44 12.58
C PRO A 118 -32.00 -4.91 12.11
N ARG A 119 -31.88 -3.57 12.06
CA ARG A 119 -30.61 -2.90 11.75
C ARG A 119 -29.57 -3.36 12.77
N ARG A 120 -28.68 -4.25 12.35
CA ARG A 120 -27.54 -4.61 13.18
C ARG A 120 -26.61 -3.40 13.20
N ARG A 121 -26.60 -2.66 14.33
CA ARG A 121 -25.49 -1.75 14.64
C ARG A 121 -24.22 -2.56 14.43
N ARG A 122 -23.28 -2.04 13.62
CA ARG A 122 -21.97 -2.67 13.39
C ARG A 122 -21.42 -3.08 14.75
N ARG A 123 -21.46 -4.38 15.06
CA ARG A 123 -20.84 -4.93 16.27
C ARG A 123 -19.36 -4.65 16.13
N PHE A 124 -18.87 -3.71 16.93
CA PHE A 124 -17.47 -3.40 17.24
C PHE A 124 -16.45 -3.60 16.10
N GLY A 125 -15.93 -2.47 15.59
CA GLY A 125 -14.63 -2.42 14.93
C GLY A 125 -14.62 -2.33 13.40
N ARG A 126 -13.49 -1.87 12.86
CA ARG A 126 -13.12 -1.99 11.45
C ARG A 126 -12.23 -3.22 11.29
N SER A 127 -12.40 -3.91 10.17
CA SER A 127 -11.45 -4.95 9.77
C SER A 127 -10.13 -4.28 9.36
N LEU A 128 -9.04 -4.67 10.00
CA LEU A 128 -7.68 -4.23 9.69
C LEU A 128 -6.89 -5.44 9.20
N ASP A 129 -6.20 -5.30 8.07
CA ASP A 129 -5.34 -6.35 7.54
C ASP A 129 -4.19 -6.62 8.52
N THR A 130 -3.95 -7.91 8.82
CA THR A 130 -2.96 -8.32 9.82
C THR A 130 -1.55 -7.84 9.48
N SER A 131 -1.20 -7.78 8.19
CA SER A 131 0.10 -7.24 7.77
C SER A 131 0.26 -5.76 8.14
N THR A 132 -0.85 -4.99 8.08
CA THR A 132 -0.86 -3.58 8.47
C THR A 132 -0.74 -3.44 9.98
N LEU A 133 -1.46 -4.26 10.74
CA LEU A 133 -1.35 -4.30 12.19
C LEU A 133 0.08 -4.66 12.64
N LEU A 134 0.66 -5.71 12.09
CA LEU A 134 2.02 -6.15 12.39
C LEU A 134 3.06 -5.10 11.98
N ARG A 135 2.84 -4.35 10.90
CA ARG A 135 3.69 -3.20 10.56
C ARG A 135 3.65 -2.09 11.61
N ALA A 136 2.46 -1.74 12.09
CA ALA A 136 2.30 -0.72 13.12
C ALA A 136 2.90 -1.16 14.46
N LEU A 137 2.67 -2.41 14.88
CA LEU A 137 3.26 -2.95 16.11
C LEU A 137 4.76 -3.13 15.97
N GLY A 138 5.23 -3.61 14.82
CA GLY A 138 6.64 -3.82 14.55
C GLY A 138 7.46 -2.54 14.57
N ILE A 139 6.95 -1.43 14.00
CA ILE A 139 7.68 -0.16 14.07
C ILE A 139 7.74 0.41 15.50
N ILE A 140 6.69 0.24 16.29
CA ILE A 140 6.71 0.60 17.72
C ILE A 140 7.71 -0.26 18.47
N ALA A 141 7.73 -1.57 18.23
CA ALA A 141 8.67 -2.50 18.86
C ALA A 141 10.12 -2.17 18.53
N VAL A 142 10.43 -1.87 17.25
CA VAL A 142 11.78 -1.49 16.81
C VAL A 142 12.24 -0.19 17.46
N LEU A 143 11.44 0.88 17.38
CA LEU A 143 11.79 2.17 17.96
C LEU A 143 11.89 2.10 19.48
N GLY A 144 10.91 1.47 20.14
CA GLY A 144 10.90 1.34 21.60
C GLY A 144 12.12 0.59 22.14
N SER A 145 12.57 -0.45 21.44
CA SER A 145 13.78 -1.18 21.78
C SER A 145 15.06 -0.37 21.55
N HIS A 146 15.18 0.38 20.46
CA HIS A 146 16.35 1.24 20.21
C HIS A 146 16.44 2.42 21.19
N ILE A 147 15.31 2.99 21.59
CA ILE A 147 15.25 4.08 22.58
C ILE A 147 15.54 3.55 24.01
N GLY A 148 15.48 2.24 24.22
CA GLY A 148 15.60 1.63 25.54
C GLY A 148 14.33 1.78 26.39
N LEU A 149 13.16 1.98 25.78
CA LEU A 149 11.87 2.04 26.49
C LEU A 149 11.46 0.66 27.03
N PHE A 150 11.73 -0.39 26.27
CA PHE A 150 11.58 -1.79 26.65
C PHE A 150 12.59 -2.63 25.87
N VAL A 151 12.84 -3.88 26.29
CA VAL A 151 13.78 -4.79 25.61
C VAL A 151 12.97 -5.88 24.91
N LEU A 152 12.38 -5.55 23.75
CA LEU A 152 11.57 -6.47 22.95
C LEU A 152 12.16 -6.55 21.53
N TRP A 153 13.15 -7.42 21.40
CA TRP A 153 13.82 -7.67 20.12
C TRP A 153 12.99 -8.57 19.22
N GLY A 154 13.26 -8.53 17.90
CA GLY A 154 12.65 -9.41 16.91
C GLY A 154 11.53 -8.79 16.08
N GLY A 155 11.09 -7.56 16.38
CA GLY A 155 10.06 -6.86 15.60
C GLY A 155 10.42 -6.78 14.11
N ALA A 156 11.68 -6.51 13.80
CA ALA A 156 12.19 -6.48 12.42
C ALA A 156 12.11 -7.85 11.71
N HIS A 157 12.32 -8.97 12.40
CA HIS A 157 12.19 -10.32 11.83
C HIS A 157 10.74 -10.66 11.49
N VAL A 158 9.79 -10.24 12.32
CA VAL A 158 8.35 -10.32 11.97
C VAL A 158 8.04 -9.44 10.77
N LEU A 159 8.60 -8.23 10.71
CA LEU A 159 8.44 -7.33 9.55
C LEU A 159 9.03 -7.92 8.26
N LEU A 160 10.09 -8.73 8.33
CA LEU A 160 10.63 -9.45 7.17
C LEU A 160 9.64 -10.48 6.63
N ALA A 161 8.99 -11.23 7.51
CA ALA A 161 7.90 -12.12 7.11
C ALA A 161 6.72 -11.33 6.52
N VAL A 162 6.37 -10.19 7.10
CA VAL A 162 5.34 -9.31 6.53
C VAL A 162 5.75 -8.76 5.15
N ALA A 163 7.02 -8.42 4.94
CA ALA A 163 7.55 -7.99 3.65
C ALA A 163 7.42 -9.09 2.60
N GLY A 164 7.77 -10.34 2.95
CA GLY A 164 7.59 -11.50 2.08
C GLY A 164 6.13 -11.82 1.78
N PHE A 165 5.26 -11.70 2.78
CA PHE A 165 3.81 -11.85 2.61
C PHE A 165 3.24 -10.83 1.62
N ASN A 166 3.62 -9.56 1.77
CA ASN A 166 3.19 -8.50 0.86
C ASN A 166 3.79 -8.65 -0.53
N PHE A 167 5.06 -9.05 -0.64
CA PHE A 167 5.69 -9.36 -1.93
C PHE A 167 4.93 -10.46 -2.67
N ALA A 168 4.59 -11.56 -1.98
CA ALA A 168 3.82 -12.65 -2.56
C ALA A 168 2.40 -12.23 -2.98
N ARG A 169 1.78 -11.32 -2.24
CA ARG A 169 0.42 -10.84 -2.54
C ARG A 169 0.39 -9.86 -3.73
N PHE A 170 1.38 -8.99 -3.86
CA PHE A 170 1.35 -7.88 -4.83
C PHE A 170 2.37 -8.00 -5.98
N GLY A 171 3.53 -8.61 -5.73
CA GLY A 171 4.58 -8.86 -6.74
C GLY A 171 4.42 -10.20 -7.45
N VAL A 172 3.83 -11.20 -6.79
CA VAL A 172 3.72 -12.58 -7.28
C VAL A 172 2.29 -12.87 -7.76
N THR A 173 1.93 -12.24 -8.88
CA THR A 173 0.58 -12.25 -9.48
C THR A 173 0.53 -12.97 -10.83
N ALA A 174 -0.67 -13.15 -11.37
CA ALA A 174 -0.87 -13.77 -12.68
C ALA A 174 -0.31 -12.95 -13.87
N ALA A 175 0.08 -11.68 -13.64
CA ALA A 175 0.58 -10.78 -14.67
C ALA A 175 1.84 -11.32 -15.38
N PRO A 176 2.15 -10.83 -16.59
CA PRO A 176 3.38 -11.20 -17.29
C PRO A 176 4.65 -10.84 -16.50
N ALA A 177 5.70 -11.64 -16.66
CA ALA A 177 6.96 -11.47 -15.93
C ALA A 177 7.59 -10.06 -16.04
N PRO A 178 7.61 -9.37 -17.20
CA PRO A 178 8.11 -7.99 -17.29
C PRO A 178 7.29 -7.00 -16.44
N GLN A 179 5.97 -7.19 -16.35
CA GLN A 179 5.10 -6.33 -15.55
C GLN A 179 5.29 -6.58 -14.05
N ARG A 180 5.46 -7.84 -13.63
CA ARG A 180 5.81 -8.21 -12.24
C ARG A 180 7.13 -7.56 -11.81
N MET A 181 8.15 -7.66 -12.67
CA MET A 181 9.46 -7.03 -12.44
C MET A 181 9.33 -5.52 -12.30
N ARG A 182 8.66 -4.84 -13.24
CA ARG A 182 8.47 -3.39 -13.17
C ARG A 182 7.73 -2.94 -11.90
N ASN A 183 6.71 -3.68 -11.47
CA ASN A 183 5.98 -3.37 -10.24
C ASN A 183 6.87 -3.56 -9.00
N THR A 184 7.70 -4.59 -8.99
CA THR A 184 8.67 -4.83 -7.91
C THR A 184 9.73 -3.73 -7.88
N LEU A 185 10.35 -3.40 -9.03
CA LEU A 185 11.33 -2.32 -9.15
C LEU A 185 10.74 -0.97 -8.72
N ARG A 186 9.47 -0.70 -9.04
CA ARG A 186 8.78 0.50 -8.54
C ARG A 186 8.67 0.47 -7.02
N THR A 187 8.26 -0.64 -6.42
CA THR A 187 8.15 -0.79 -4.96
C THR A 187 9.50 -0.63 -4.28
N VAL A 188 10.53 -1.27 -4.81
CA VAL A 188 11.93 -1.12 -4.37
C VAL A 188 12.36 0.33 -4.48
N GLY A 189 12.11 1.00 -5.60
CA GLY A 189 12.44 2.42 -5.78
C GLY A 189 11.72 3.34 -4.78
N LEU A 190 10.47 3.03 -4.41
CA LEU A 190 9.72 3.80 -3.40
C LEU A 190 10.32 3.66 -1.98
N ILE A 191 11.16 2.65 -1.75
CA ILE A 191 11.85 2.38 -0.47
C ILE A 191 13.32 2.84 -0.55
N ALA A 192 14.04 2.39 -1.56
CA ALA A 192 15.46 2.63 -1.75
C ALA A 192 15.77 4.10 -2.05
N ALA A 193 15.02 4.76 -2.95
CA ALA A 193 15.30 6.15 -3.30
C ALA A 193 15.19 7.12 -2.10
N PRO A 194 14.12 7.11 -1.29
CA PRO A 194 14.07 7.99 -0.12
C PRO A 194 15.09 7.61 0.96
N THR A 195 15.43 6.32 1.08
CA THR A 195 16.50 5.88 1.99
C THR A 195 17.85 6.42 1.54
N ALA A 196 18.21 6.23 0.27
CA ALA A 196 19.46 6.73 -0.30
C ALA A 196 19.56 8.26 -0.22
N ALA A 197 18.47 8.98 -0.50
CA ALA A 197 18.43 10.44 -0.37
C ALA A 197 18.64 10.89 1.08
N TRP A 198 18.03 10.20 2.05
CA TRP A 198 18.23 10.49 3.47
C TRP A 198 19.67 10.24 3.89
N VAL A 199 20.21 9.05 3.56
CA VAL A 199 21.60 8.69 3.86
C VAL A 199 22.57 9.70 3.24
N LEU A 200 22.41 10.03 1.96
CA LEU A 200 23.22 11.03 1.28
C LEU A 200 23.16 12.40 1.97
N GLY A 201 21.97 12.82 2.41
CA GLY A 201 21.81 14.05 3.19
C GLY A 201 22.58 14.00 4.51
N THR A 202 22.53 12.87 5.22
CA THR A 202 23.26 12.70 6.49
C THR A 202 24.77 12.71 6.30
N LEU A 203 25.32 12.27 5.16
CA LEU A 203 26.76 12.34 4.88
C LEU A 203 27.33 13.76 4.95
N ALA A 204 26.49 14.79 4.79
CA ALA A 204 26.93 16.19 4.83
C ALA A 204 27.17 16.72 6.27
N PHE A 205 26.61 16.07 7.29
CA PHE A 205 26.66 16.56 8.67
C PHE A 205 26.95 15.47 9.71
N THR A 206 27.15 14.23 9.27
CA THR A 206 27.56 13.14 10.14
C THR A 206 28.35 12.09 9.38
N ASP A 207 29.43 11.59 10.00
CA ASP A 207 30.25 10.49 9.48
C ASP A 207 29.63 9.10 9.77
N TYR A 208 28.34 9.08 10.11
CA TYR A 208 27.59 7.91 10.59
C TYR A 208 27.15 6.95 9.48
N TYR A 209 27.36 7.26 8.21
CA TYR A 209 27.04 6.37 7.09
C TYR A 209 28.16 6.39 6.06
N GLY A 210 28.36 5.28 5.36
CA GLY A 210 29.27 5.20 4.22
C GLY A 210 28.55 5.38 2.89
N TRP A 211 29.32 5.55 1.81
CA TRP A 211 28.77 5.53 0.45
C TRP A 211 28.08 4.20 0.13
N GLN A 212 28.50 3.10 0.76
CA GLN A 212 27.88 1.78 0.63
C GLN A 212 26.42 1.78 1.12
N ASN A 213 26.11 2.56 2.15
CA ASN A 213 24.74 2.70 2.67
C ASN A 213 23.81 3.45 1.69
N VAL A 214 24.36 4.37 0.88
CA VAL A 214 23.60 5.05 -0.19
C VAL A 214 23.12 4.04 -1.23
N LEU A 215 23.96 3.05 -1.54
CA LEU A 215 23.64 1.97 -2.47
C LEU A 215 22.86 0.82 -1.82
N LEU A 216 22.60 0.87 -0.51
CA LEU A 216 22.08 -0.23 0.29
C LEU A 216 22.92 -1.51 0.14
N LEU A 217 24.25 -1.37 0.07
CA LEU A 217 25.21 -2.45 -0.12
C LEU A 217 26.15 -2.65 1.08
N ASN A 218 25.86 -2.05 2.24
CA ASN A 218 26.77 -2.08 3.38
C ASN A 218 27.00 -3.52 3.90
N LYS A 219 26.00 -4.41 3.83
CA LYS A 219 26.18 -5.81 4.22
C LYS A 219 27.07 -6.66 3.31
N ILE A 220 27.36 -6.18 2.09
CA ILE A 220 28.18 -6.89 1.11
C ILE A 220 29.55 -6.20 0.94
N LEU A 221 29.57 -4.87 0.92
CA LEU A 221 30.73 -4.04 0.60
C LEU A 221 31.22 -3.18 1.78
N GLY A 222 30.47 -3.13 2.88
CA GLY A 222 30.77 -2.31 4.04
C GLY A 222 31.75 -3.00 5.00
N PRO A 223 32.50 -2.22 5.80
CA PRO A 223 33.35 -2.78 6.85
C PRO A 223 32.52 -3.57 7.87
N HIS A 224 32.95 -4.80 8.21
CA HIS A 224 32.26 -5.66 9.17
C HIS A 224 32.23 -5.06 10.58
N ASP A 225 33.22 -4.23 10.92
CA ASP A 225 33.38 -3.60 12.24
C ASP A 225 32.78 -2.19 12.31
N SER A 226 31.96 -1.80 11.32
CA SER A 226 31.35 -0.48 11.30
C SER A 226 30.22 -0.36 12.32
N PRO A 227 30.13 0.74 13.11
CA PRO A 227 28.96 1.07 13.95
C PRO A 227 27.64 1.05 13.16
N THR A 228 27.72 1.19 11.83
CA THR A 228 26.61 1.26 10.88
C THR A 228 26.07 -0.10 10.45
N ALA A 229 26.75 -1.20 10.79
CA ALA A 229 26.47 -2.53 10.28
C ALA A 229 25.04 -3.03 10.62
N GLY A 230 24.38 -2.49 11.66
CA GLY A 230 23.01 -2.89 12.02
C GLY A 230 21.89 -1.95 11.54
N HIS A 231 22.20 -0.68 11.26
CA HIS A 231 21.18 0.39 11.26
C HIS A 231 20.21 0.35 10.08
N LEU A 232 20.70 0.02 8.88
CA LEU A 232 19.87 -0.12 7.68
C LEU A 232 19.61 -1.58 7.29
N TRP A 233 20.08 -2.53 8.10
CA TRP A 233 20.04 -3.97 7.78
C TRP A 233 18.67 -4.39 7.25
N PHE A 234 17.59 -4.05 7.95
CA PHE A 234 16.22 -4.43 7.55
C PHE A 234 15.88 -3.96 6.14
N ILE A 235 16.20 -2.69 5.81
CA ILE A 235 15.90 -2.10 4.50
C ILE A 235 16.74 -2.77 3.42
N GLU A 236 18.04 -2.96 3.67
CA GLU A 236 18.96 -3.61 2.73
C GLU A 236 18.48 -5.02 2.39
N VAL A 237 18.26 -5.87 3.40
CA VAL A 237 17.85 -7.25 3.14
C VAL A 237 16.45 -7.34 2.55
N ALA A 238 15.51 -6.46 2.93
CA ALA A 238 14.19 -6.43 2.30
C ALA A 238 14.29 -6.08 0.79
N VAL A 239 15.14 -5.12 0.42
CA VAL A 239 15.41 -4.77 -0.98
C VAL A 239 16.05 -5.94 -1.71
N TYR A 240 17.06 -6.58 -1.13
CA TYR A 240 17.71 -7.76 -1.72
C TYR A 240 16.71 -8.88 -1.98
N PHE A 241 15.86 -9.22 -0.99
CA PHE A 241 14.92 -10.32 -1.11
C PHE A 241 13.82 -10.03 -2.14
N MET A 242 13.33 -8.79 -2.22
CA MET A 242 12.37 -8.39 -3.25
C MET A 242 12.98 -8.48 -4.66
N LEU A 243 14.21 -7.98 -4.84
CA LEU A 243 14.91 -8.05 -6.13
C LEU A 243 15.23 -9.50 -6.50
N ALA A 244 15.80 -10.28 -5.59
CA ALA A 244 16.11 -11.68 -5.79
C ALA A 244 14.87 -12.50 -6.12
N GLY A 245 13.76 -12.28 -5.40
CA GLY A 245 12.47 -12.91 -5.70
C GLY A 245 11.95 -12.55 -7.09
N ALA A 246 12.03 -11.28 -7.49
CA ALA A 246 11.61 -10.86 -8.83
C ALA A 246 12.51 -11.41 -9.94
N LEU A 247 13.83 -11.47 -9.72
CA LEU A 247 14.77 -12.09 -10.65
C LEU A 247 14.55 -13.61 -10.75
N LEU A 248 14.32 -14.29 -9.64
CA LEU A 248 14.00 -15.72 -9.63
C LEU A 248 12.79 -16.01 -10.51
N LEU A 249 11.74 -15.20 -10.40
CA LEU A 249 10.51 -15.32 -11.19
C LEU A 249 10.66 -14.84 -12.65
N ARG A 250 11.82 -14.34 -13.06
CA ARG A 250 12.15 -14.17 -14.49
C ARG A 250 12.59 -15.46 -15.15
N ILE A 251 13.04 -16.45 -14.37
CA ILE A 251 13.45 -17.76 -14.87
C ILE A 251 12.18 -18.52 -15.26
N PRO A 252 12.01 -18.95 -16.53
CA PRO A 252 10.77 -19.59 -17.00
C PRO A 252 10.39 -20.82 -16.19
N PHE A 253 11.38 -21.62 -15.79
CA PHE A 253 11.17 -22.80 -14.95
C PHE A 253 10.61 -22.45 -13.56
N ALA A 254 11.15 -21.43 -12.91
CA ALA A 254 10.67 -20.97 -11.61
C ALA A 254 9.26 -20.36 -11.70
N ASP A 255 8.99 -19.54 -12.73
CA ASP A 255 7.65 -18.97 -12.98
C ASP A 255 6.63 -20.09 -13.22
N MET A 256 6.98 -21.12 -13.99
CA MET A 256 6.13 -22.28 -14.23
C MET A 256 5.81 -23.03 -12.92
N LEU A 257 6.83 -23.34 -12.11
CA LEU A 257 6.63 -24.03 -10.83
C LEU A 257 5.78 -23.20 -9.86
N GLU A 258 6.05 -21.90 -9.77
CA GLU A 258 5.27 -20.99 -8.92
C GLU A 258 3.80 -20.93 -9.35
N ARG A 259 3.51 -20.93 -10.65
CA ARG A 259 2.13 -20.95 -11.15
C ARG A 259 1.42 -22.28 -10.91
N ARG A 260 2.15 -23.40 -11.06
CA ARG A 260 1.58 -24.75 -10.91
C ARG A 260 1.27 -25.08 -9.45
N ALA A 261 2.16 -24.73 -8.54
CA ALA A 261 2.03 -25.05 -7.12
C ALA A 261 2.56 -23.90 -6.23
N PRO A 262 1.83 -22.77 -6.12
CA PRO A 262 2.35 -21.55 -5.49
C PRO A 262 2.82 -21.73 -4.05
N PHE A 263 2.05 -22.49 -3.24
CA PHE A 263 2.40 -22.78 -1.85
C PHE A 263 3.66 -23.66 -1.76
N TRP A 264 3.67 -24.78 -2.49
CA TRP A 264 4.77 -25.75 -2.43
C TRP A 264 6.06 -25.20 -3.03
N PHE A 265 5.98 -24.33 -4.04
CA PHE A 265 7.13 -23.58 -4.55
C PHE A 265 7.76 -22.71 -3.46
N ALA A 266 6.94 -21.89 -2.79
CA ALA A 266 7.43 -21.03 -1.69
C ALA A 266 7.96 -21.86 -0.50
N LEU A 267 7.31 -22.97 -0.18
CA LEU A 267 7.76 -23.89 0.87
C LEU A 267 9.09 -24.58 0.49
N GLY A 268 9.28 -24.94 -0.77
CA GLY A 268 10.54 -25.51 -1.27
C GLY A 268 11.70 -24.50 -1.17
N LEU A 269 11.46 -23.24 -1.54
CA LEU A 269 12.42 -22.17 -1.33
C LEU A 269 12.73 -21.95 0.16
N LEU A 270 11.71 -21.98 1.01
CA LEU A 270 11.88 -21.91 2.46
C LEU A 270 12.75 -23.06 2.97
N GLY A 271 12.50 -24.30 2.52
CA GLY A 271 13.32 -25.47 2.86
C GLY A 271 14.80 -25.28 2.47
N ALA A 272 15.06 -24.76 1.27
CA ALA A 272 16.42 -24.45 0.83
C ALA A 272 17.07 -23.35 1.70
N ALA A 273 16.34 -22.29 2.03
CA ALA A 273 16.82 -21.22 2.90
C ALA A 273 17.10 -21.70 4.35
N LEU A 274 16.34 -22.68 4.85
CA LEU A 274 16.55 -23.26 6.17
C LEU A 274 17.86 -24.05 6.27
N ILE A 275 18.43 -24.52 5.16
CA ILE A 275 19.78 -25.10 5.16
C ILE A 275 20.77 -24.07 5.72
N PHE A 276 20.68 -22.82 5.28
CA PHE A 276 21.53 -21.72 5.75
C PHE A 276 21.23 -21.30 7.20
N ARG A 277 20.01 -21.56 7.70
CA ARG A 277 19.66 -21.36 9.12
C ARG A 277 20.44 -22.30 10.03
N TYR A 278 20.64 -23.57 9.62
CA TYR A 278 21.35 -24.57 10.43
C TYR A 278 22.84 -24.71 10.06
N ARG A 279 23.20 -24.35 8.83
CA ARG A 279 24.55 -24.42 8.27
C ARG A 279 24.86 -23.09 7.60
N SER A 280 25.39 -22.14 8.36
CA SER A 280 25.80 -20.82 7.83
C SER A 280 27.04 -20.89 6.93
N PHE A 281 27.75 -22.03 6.89
CA PHE A 281 29.00 -22.23 6.13
C PHE A 281 30.07 -21.16 6.44
N ASP A 282 30.11 -20.69 7.69
CA ASP A 282 31.02 -19.65 8.17
C ASP A 282 30.98 -18.35 7.32
N LEU A 283 29.88 -18.12 6.59
CA LEU A 283 29.66 -16.90 5.81
C LEU A 283 29.55 -15.65 6.70
N TYR A 284 29.10 -15.84 7.94
CA TYR A 284 28.96 -14.82 8.97
C TYR A 284 29.30 -15.42 10.33
N THR A 285 29.80 -14.60 11.25
CA THR A 285 29.96 -15.00 12.65
C THR A 285 28.59 -15.36 13.26
N ALA A 286 28.57 -16.27 14.25
CA ALA A 286 27.33 -16.74 14.85
C ALA A 286 26.45 -15.58 15.40
N HIS A 287 27.07 -14.53 15.91
CA HIS A 287 26.40 -13.32 16.39
C HIS A 287 25.72 -12.51 15.26
N ASP A 288 26.32 -12.48 14.07
CA ASP A 288 25.84 -11.65 12.95
C ASP A 288 24.87 -12.38 12.03
N VAL A 289 24.77 -13.72 12.11
CA VAL A 289 23.83 -14.53 11.33
C VAL A 289 22.39 -13.99 11.41
N PRO A 290 21.83 -13.67 12.60
CA PRO A 290 20.51 -13.05 12.75
C PRO A 290 20.33 -11.66 12.10
N PHE A 291 21.42 -11.00 11.72
CA PHE A 291 21.47 -9.66 11.11
C PHE A 291 22.19 -9.68 9.76
N SER A 292 22.14 -10.81 9.07
CA SER A 292 22.71 -11.04 7.74
C SER A 292 21.61 -11.32 6.71
N PRO A 293 21.92 -11.38 5.40
CA PRO A 293 20.99 -11.85 4.37
C PRO A 293 20.53 -13.31 4.57
N LEU A 294 21.16 -14.10 5.45
CA LEU A 294 20.74 -15.48 5.75
C LEU A 294 19.35 -15.55 6.42
N THR A 295 18.81 -14.42 6.91
CA THR A 295 17.43 -14.33 7.42
C THR A 295 16.35 -14.40 6.33
N VAL A 296 16.71 -14.66 5.08
CA VAL A 296 15.79 -14.79 3.93
C VAL A 296 14.67 -15.80 4.20
N TRP A 297 14.88 -16.78 5.06
CA TRP A 297 13.87 -17.75 5.46
C TRP A 297 12.64 -17.10 6.13
N PHE A 298 12.78 -15.98 6.87
CA PHE A 298 11.61 -15.25 7.38
C PHE A 298 10.77 -14.65 6.26
N PHE A 299 11.41 -14.06 5.25
CA PHE A 299 10.75 -13.52 4.06
C PHE A 299 10.02 -14.63 3.29
N LEU A 300 10.67 -15.78 3.09
CA LEU A 300 10.07 -16.93 2.40
C LEU A 300 8.94 -17.58 3.18
N LEU A 301 9.01 -17.60 4.51
CA LEU A 301 7.90 -18.02 5.38
C LEU A 301 6.69 -17.09 5.18
N GLY A 302 6.93 -15.77 5.15
CA GLY A 302 5.92 -14.78 4.78
C GLY A 302 5.31 -15.01 3.40
N TRP A 303 6.14 -15.27 2.39
CA TRP A 303 5.68 -15.60 1.05
C TRP A 303 4.79 -16.85 1.06
N ALA A 304 5.25 -17.94 1.70
CA ALA A 304 4.48 -19.17 1.83
C ALA A 304 3.14 -18.93 2.56
N ALA A 305 3.12 -18.09 3.61
CA ALA A 305 1.90 -17.74 4.34
C ALA A 305 0.87 -17.04 3.45
N ALA A 306 1.30 -16.16 2.54
CA ALA A 306 0.40 -15.52 1.59
C ALA A 306 -0.19 -16.49 0.54
N LYS A 307 0.50 -17.59 0.26
CA LYS A 307 0.07 -18.63 -0.69
C LYS A 307 -0.63 -19.81 -0.02
N ALA A 308 -0.73 -19.83 1.32
CA ALA A 308 -1.41 -20.87 2.07
C ALA A 308 -2.94 -20.67 2.01
N THR A 309 -3.62 -21.51 1.24
CA THR A 309 -5.08 -21.44 1.02
C THR A 309 -5.86 -22.39 1.92
N THR A 310 -5.25 -23.51 2.36
CA THR A 310 -5.91 -24.52 3.19
C THR A 310 -5.42 -24.50 4.64
N THR A 311 -6.25 -25.01 5.55
CA THR A 311 -5.88 -25.20 6.96
C THR A 311 -4.67 -26.12 7.12
N GLY A 312 -4.56 -27.17 6.29
CA GLY A 312 -3.41 -28.07 6.30
C GLY A 312 -2.10 -27.35 5.93
N GLN A 313 -2.11 -26.51 4.90
CA GLN A 313 -0.94 -25.71 4.52
C GLN A 313 -0.52 -24.73 5.64
N ARG A 314 -1.50 -24.09 6.29
CA ARG A 314 -1.25 -23.22 7.45
C ARG A 314 -0.69 -24.00 8.65
N ALA A 315 -1.18 -25.20 8.91
CA ALA A 315 -0.68 -26.07 9.96
C ALA A 315 0.77 -26.52 9.69
N VAL A 316 1.09 -26.94 8.46
CA VAL A 316 2.47 -27.26 8.05
C VAL A 316 3.38 -26.05 8.26
N LEU A 317 2.98 -24.87 7.80
CA LEU A 317 3.81 -23.67 7.95
C LEU A 317 3.98 -23.23 9.42
N SER A 318 2.95 -23.45 10.25
CA SER A 318 3.03 -23.23 11.70
C SER A 318 4.00 -24.21 12.36
N ALA A 319 3.96 -25.48 11.98
CA ALA A 319 4.91 -26.48 12.45
C ALA A 319 6.35 -26.13 12.04
N VAL A 320 6.56 -25.68 10.79
CA VAL A 320 7.86 -25.17 10.35
C VAL A 320 8.32 -24.02 11.25
N ALA A 321 7.48 -23.00 11.49
CA ALA A 321 7.84 -21.88 12.37
C ALA A 321 8.20 -22.34 13.80
N LEU A 322 7.39 -23.23 14.38
CA LEU A 322 7.61 -23.78 15.73
C LEU A 322 8.89 -24.61 15.84
N LEU A 323 9.33 -25.25 14.76
CA LEU A 323 10.57 -26.03 14.74
C LEU A 323 11.80 -25.19 14.37
N THR A 324 11.62 -24.09 13.64
CA THR A 324 12.75 -23.32 13.08
C THR A 324 13.09 -22.04 13.82
N VAL A 325 12.16 -21.44 14.56
CA VAL A 325 12.43 -20.23 15.35
C VAL A 325 13.18 -20.53 16.66
N PRO A 326 12.81 -21.55 17.45
CA PRO A 326 13.48 -21.80 18.72
C PRO A 326 14.99 -22.07 18.56
N GLY A 327 15.77 -21.47 19.46
CA GLY A 327 17.23 -21.57 19.49
C GLY A 327 17.96 -20.79 18.39
N TYR A 328 17.26 -19.98 17.60
CA TYR A 328 17.91 -19.16 16.56
C TYR A 328 18.55 -17.90 17.12
N PHE A 329 17.98 -17.31 18.18
CA PHE A 329 18.52 -16.09 18.79
C PHE A 329 19.13 -16.34 20.17
N GLY A 330 18.84 -17.50 20.78
CA GLY A 330 19.27 -17.79 22.16
C GLY A 330 18.52 -16.97 23.22
N GLU A 331 17.48 -16.25 22.81
CA GLU A 331 16.68 -15.36 23.67
C GLU A 331 15.21 -15.76 23.55
N THR A 332 14.65 -16.31 24.64
CA THR A 332 13.35 -17.00 24.59
C THR A 332 12.21 -16.01 24.35
N ASP A 333 12.26 -14.82 24.93
CA ASP A 333 11.18 -13.85 24.80
C ASP A 333 11.13 -13.23 23.40
N ARG A 334 12.30 -13.02 22.78
CA ARG A 334 12.42 -12.65 21.36
C ARG A 334 11.80 -13.71 20.45
N GLU A 335 12.11 -14.97 20.70
CA GLU A 335 11.60 -16.11 19.91
C GLU A 335 10.07 -16.26 20.05
N ARG A 336 9.53 -16.14 21.27
CA ARG A 336 8.08 -16.14 21.53
C ARG A 336 7.36 -15.01 20.81
N MET A 337 7.91 -13.80 20.85
CA MET A 337 7.34 -12.64 20.16
C MET A 337 7.30 -12.87 18.64
N ILE A 338 8.38 -13.41 18.07
CA ILE A 338 8.44 -13.73 16.64
C ILE A 338 7.42 -14.81 16.28
N LEU A 339 7.36 -15.90 17.04
CA LEU A 339 6.37 -16.96 16.84
C LEU A 339 4.94 -16.41 16.90
N ALA A 340 4.61 -15.58 17.88
CA ALA A 340 3.29 -14.95 17.97
C ALA A 340 2.97 -14.10 16.73
N GLY A 341 3.91 -13.29 16.25
CA GLY A 341 3.75 -12.49 15.04
C GLY A 341 3.57 -13.34 13.77
N LEU A 342 4.34 -14.42 13.63
CA LEU A 342 4.24 -15.34 12.50
C LEU A 342 2.93 -16.12 12.51
N LEU A 343 2.51 -16.65 13.66
CA LEU A 343 1.24 -17.37 13.80
C LEU A 343 0.05 -16.45 13.55
N LEU A 344 0.11 -15.19 14.02
CA LEU A 344 -0.91 -14.18 13.71
C LEU A 344 -1.00 -13.95 12.19
N LEU A 345 0.14 -13.80 11.51
CA LEU A 345 0.20 -13.60 10.05
C LEU A 345 -0.35 -14.81 9.26
N ILE A 346 -0.09 -16.04 9.74
CA ILE A 346 -0.51 -17.28 9.07
C ILE A 346 -2.01 -17.52 9.22
N TRP A 347 -2.56 -17.31 10.41
CA TRP A 347 -3.92 -17.74 10.77
C TRP A 347 -4.97 -16.64 10.65
N LEU A 348 -4.60 -15.39 10.93
CA LEU A 348 -5.53 -14.27 10.91
C LEU A 348 -5.28 -13.41 9.67
N PRO A 349 -6.12 -13.46 8.62
CA PRO A 349 -6.00 -12.55 7.49
C PRO A 349 -6.35 -11.10 7.86
N SER A 350 -7.26 -10.92 8.82
CA SER A 350 -7.67 -9.61 9.32
C SER A 350 -8.12 -9.67 10.77
N VAL A 351 -7.83 -8.62 11.52
CA VAL A 351 -8.24 -8.46 12.92
C VAL A 351 -9.30 -7.36 13.02
N ARG A 352 -10.36 -7.58 13.80
CA ARG A 352 -11.36 -6.54 14.09
C ARG A 352 -10.90 -5.72 15.27
N VAL A 353 -10.65 -4.44 15.03
CA VAL A 353 -10.21 -3.48 16.06
C VAL A 353 -11.08 -2.23 16.05
N PRO A 354 -11.19 -1.48 17.16
CA PRO A 354 -11.84 -0.16 17.18
C PRO A 354 -11.39 0.74 16.02
N ALA A 355 -12.31 1.53 15.46
CA ALA A 355 -12.04 2.33 14.26
C ALA A 355 -10.86 3.30 14.44
N LEU A 356 -10.68 3.82 15.66
CA LEU A 356 -9.53 4.67 16.00
C LEU A 356 -8.21 3.90 15.89
N LEU A 357 -8.14 2.70 16.48
CA LEU A 357 -6.95 1.83 16.40
C LEU A 357 -6.65 1.42 14.96
N ALA A 358 -7.68 1.09 14.16
CA ALA A 358 -7.49 0.81 12.74
C ALA A 358 -6.91 2.01 11.97
N GLY A 359 -7.38 3.22 12.27
CA GLY A 359 -6.86 4.45 11.68
C GLY A 359 -5.42 4.74 12.07
N MET A 360 -5.09 4.62 13.36
CA MET A 360 -3.73 4.83 13.86
C MET A 360 -2.76 3.79 13.29
N ALA A 361 -3.14 2.52 13.29
CA ALA A 361 -2.32 1.45 12.72
C ALA A 361 -2.05 1.67 11.22
N ALA A 362 -3.04 2.11 10.45
CA ALA A 362 -2.84 2.43 9.03
C ALA A 362 -1.85 3.58 8.82
N VAL A 363 -1.97 4.65 9.62
CA VAL A 363 -1.03 5.80 9.56
C VAL A 363 0.39 5.39 9.94
N LEU A 364 0.54 4.62 11.01
CA LEU A 364 1.85 4.14 11.48
C LEU A 364 2.48 3.16 10.48
N ALA A 365 1.69 2.25 9.91
CA ALA A 365 2.17 1.32 8.91
C ALA A 365 2.64 2.03 7.63
N ASP A 366 1.93 3.08 7.18
CA ASP A 366 2.32 3.90 6.03
C ASP A 366 3.61 4.70 6.32
N ALA A 367 3.73 5.23 7.54
CA ALA A 367 4.90 5.99 7.99
C ALA A 367 6.11 5.14 8.41
N SER A 368 5.99 3.79 8.40
CA SER A 368 6.97 2.91 9.05
C SER A 368 8.39 3.07 8.50
N LEU A 369 8.54 3.31 7.19
CA LEU A 369 9.84 3.55 6.57
C LEU A 369 10.50 4.82 7.11
N PHE A 370 9.77 5.94 7.13
CA PHE A 370 10.31 7.21 7.59
C PHE A 370 10.56 7.23 9.10
N ALA A 371 9.66 6.63 9.88
CA ALA A 371 9.89 6.45 11.31
C ALA A 371 11.19 5.64 11.57
N TYR A 372 11.40 4.57 10.80
CA TYR A 372 12.63 3.78 10.88
C TYR A 372 13.88 4.57 10.47
N LEU A 373 13.81 5.44 9.47
CA LEU A 373 14.99 6.22 9.05
C LEU A 373 15.31 7.36 10.02
N LEU A 374 14.30 8.08 10.50
CA LEU A 374 14.47 9.32 11.23
C LEU A 374 14.69 9.12 12.74
N HIS A 375 14.28 7.99 13.32
CA HIS A 375 14.32 7.84 14.78
C HIS A 375 15.73 8.03 15.35
N TRP A 376 16.78 7.55 14.67
CA TRP A 376 18.18 7.71 15.11
C TRP A 376 18.59 9.17 15.31
N GLN A 377 18.05 10.10 14.54
CA GLN A 377 18.32 11.53 14.67
C GLN A 377 17.36 12.22 15.65
N VAL A 378 16.16 11.66 15.83
CA VAL A 378 15.11 12.28 16.64
C VAL A 378 15.21 11.89 18.12
N TYR A 379 15.36 10.61 18.45
CA TYR A 379 15.31 10.18 19.84
C TYR A 379 16.43 10.75 20.73
N PRO A 380 17.68 10.95 20.26
CA PRO A 380 18.75 11.48 21.12
C PRO A 380 18.46 12.90 21.64
N LEU A 381 17.62 13.67 20.92
CA LEU A 381 17.25 15.04 21.30
C LEU A 381 16.43 15.12 22.59
N PHE A 382 15.87 13.99 23.05
CA PHE A 382 14.98 13.93 24.21
C PHE A 382 15.64 13.34 25.46
N GLY A 383 16.93 12.97 25.40
CA GLY A 383 17.67 12.42 26.53
C GLY A 383 16.92 11.27 27.22
N ASP A 384 16.66 11.42 28.53
CA ASP A 384 15.99 10.41 29.35
C ASP A 384 14.47 10.33 29.16
N HIS A 385 13.85 11.24 28.41
CA HIS A 385 12.41 11.25 28.17
C HIS A 385 11.99 10.22 27.10
N ARG A 386 12.16 8.93 27.39
CA ARG A 386 11.99 7.80 26.45
C ARG A 386 10.61 7.74 25.77
N VAL A 387 9.52 8.03 26.49
CA VAL A 387 8.18 8.05 25.91
C VAL A 387 8.00 9.21 24.92
N LEU A 388 8.53 10.39 25.26
CA LEU A 388 8.47 11.57 24.39
C LEU A 388 9.34 11.35 23.14
N ALA A 389 10.53 10.75 23.30
CA ALA A 389 11.39 10.31 22.20
C ALA A 389 10.64 9.39 21.22
N LEU A 390 9.89 8.40 21.72
CA LEU A 390 9.12 7.49 20.88
C LEU A 390 8.02 8.23 20.12
N VAL A 391 7.22 9.04 20.82
CA VAL A 391 6.13 9.81 20.20
C VAL A 391 6.68 10.79 19.15
N ALA A 392 7.77 11.49 19.45
CA ALA A 392 8.41 12.41 18.53
C ALA A 392 8.97 11.70 17.29
N SER A 393 9.62 10.54 17.46
CA SER A 393 10.14 9.73 16.34
C SER A 393 9.02 9.24 15.42
N LEU A 394 7.91 8.77 15.99
CA LEU A 394 6.73 8.37 15.21
C LEU A 394 6.09 9.57 14.50
N ALA A 395 5.97 10.72 15.18
CA ALA A 395 5.44 11.95 14.60
C ALA A 395 6.31 12.48 13.44
N ALA A 396 7.63 12.43 13.59
CA ALA A 396 8.58 12.78 12.54
C ALA A 396 8.41 11.87 11.31
N GLY A 397 8.31 10.56 11.54
CA GLY A 397 8.03 9.58 10.49
C GLY A 397 6.72 9.87 9.74
N VAL A 398 5.63 10.13 10.46
CA VAL A 398 4.31 10.46 9.86
C VAL A 398 4.38 11.76 9.07
N THR A 399 5.09 12.77 9.58
CA THR A 399 5.24 14.07 8.91
C THR A 399 6.02 13.92 7.61
N ALA A 400 7.15 13.22 7.63
CA ALA A 400 7.96 12.95 6.44
C ALA A 400 7.20 12.12 5.39
N ALA A 401 6.44 11.11 5.81
CA ALA A 401 5.59 10.30 4.92
C ALA A 401 4.55 11.17 4.19
N ARG A 402 3.88 12.07 4.93
CA ARG A 402 2.88 12.99 4.36
C ARG A 402 3.52 14.00 3.41
N LEU A 403 4.66 14.59 3.78
CA LEU A 403 5.39 15.50 2.91
C LEU A 403 5.75 14.82 1.58
N MET A 404 6.23 13.58 1.63
CA MET A 404 6.55 12.82 0.42
C MET A 404 5.31 12.48 -0.42
N ALA A 405 4.19 12.16 0.22
CA ALA A 405 2.94 11.92 -0.50
C ALA A 405 2.46 13.18 -1.24
N LEU A 406 2.58 14.35 -0.60
CA LEU A 406 2.22 15.64 -1.20
C LEU A 406 3.12 16.01 -2.38
N THR A 407 4.45 15.84 -2.26
CA THR A 407 5.38 16.14 -3.36
C THR A 407 5.13 15.24 -4.57
N ARG A 408 4.91 13.93 -4.35
CA ARG A 408 4.55 12.99 -5.43
C ARG A 408 3.23 13.35 -6.10
N GLY A 409 2.23 13.76 -5.33
CA GLY A 409 0.94 14.22 -5.84
C GLY A 409 1.06 15.46 -6.72
N ALA A 410 1.88 16.43 -6.31
CA ALA A 410 2.15 17.66 -7.06
C ALA A 410 2.90 17.39 -8.37
N VAL A 411 3.92 16.53 -8.36
CA VAL A 411 4.66 16.13 -9.57
C VAL A 411 3.74 15.43 -10.58
N THR A 412 2.94 14.47 -10.11
CA THR A 412 2.02 13.73 -10.99
C THR A 412 0.94 14.63 -11.58
N ALA A 413 0.47 15.64 -10.83
CA ALA A 413 -0.49 16.63 -11.31
C ALA A 413 0.14 17.58 -12.36
N ARG A 414 1.43 17.88 -12.23
CA ARG A 414 2.21 18.71 -13.16
C ARG A 414 2.44 17.99 -14.49
N ASP A 415 2.89 16.73 -14.46
CA ASP A 415 3.08 15.91 -15.67
C ASP A 415 1.79 15.76 -16.47
N LYS A 416 0.64 15.56 -15.79
CA LYS A 416 -0.67 15.49 -16.44
C LYS A 416 -1.13 16.82 -17.05
N ARG A 417 -0.69 17.96 -16.51
CA ARG A 417 -0.97 19.29 -17.08
C ARG A 417 -0.11 19.55 -18.31
N GLU A 418 1.17 19.16 -18.28
CA GLU A 418 2.09 19.31 -19.42
C GLU A 418 1.68 18.40 -20.60
N LEU A 419 1.29 17.14 -20.33
CA LEU A 419 0.75 16.22 -21.34
C LEU A 419 -0.58 16.69 -21.96
N ARG A 420 -1.38 17.47 -21.21
CA ARG A 420 -2.62 18.10 -21.74
C ARG A 420 -2.38 19.43 -22.45
N GLY A 421 -1.23 20.07 -22.20
CA GLY A 421 -0.78 21.27 -22.93
C GLY A 421 -0.26 20.94 -24.33
N TRP A 422 0.15 19.70 -24.58
CA TRP A 422 0.51 19.22 -25.89
C TRP A 422 -0.75 18.94 -26.73
N ARG A 423 -1.26 19.97 -27.41
CA ARG A 423 -2.25 19.80 -28.49
C ARG A 423 -1.52 19.27 -29.72
N PRO A 424 -1.85 18.07 -30.26
CA PRO A 424 -1.39 17.74 -31.60
C PRO A 424 -1.98 18.78 -32.56
N ALA A 425 -1.14 19.36 -33.41
CA ALA A 425 -1.57 20.26 -34.46
C ALA A 425 -2.72 19.60 -35.25
N ARG A 426 -3.83 20.33 -35.43
CA ARG A 426 -5.01 19.86 -36.15
C ARG A 426 -4.59 19.35 -37.53
N ALA A 427 -4.69 18.03 -37.74
CA ALA A 427 -4.62 17.47 -39.09
C ALA A 427 -5.86 17.95 -39.86
N ARG A 428 -5.62 18.56 -41.03
CA ARG A 428 -6.66 18.90 -42.01
C ARG A 428 -7.34 17.62 -42.52
N PRO A 429 -8.64 17.63 -42.81
CA PRO A 429 -9.34 16.45 -43.33
C PRO A 429 -9.33 16.48 -44.86
N GLU A 430 -8.45 15.71 -45.51
CA GLU A 430 -8.63 15.34 -46.92
C GLU A 430 -8.03 13.95 -47.20
N GLY A 431 -8.78 13.11 -47.94
CA GLY A 431 -8.22 12.15 -48.88
C GLY A 431 -7.94 10.72 -48.39
N SER A 432 -8.91 9.84 -48.63
CA SER A 432 -8.74 8.38 -48.81
C SER A 432 -7.55 8.00 -49.72
N VAL A 433 -6.67 7.08 -49.29
CA VAL A 433 -6.10 5.99 -50.14
C VAL A 433 -5.63 4.81 -49.25
N LEU A 434 -6.00 3.60 -49.65
CA LEU A 434 -5.62 2.28 -49.14
C LEU A 434 -4.13 1.95 -49.35
N HIS A 435 -3.48 1.33 -48.34
CA HIS A 435 -2.55 0.18 -48.43
C HIS A 435 -1.73 0.06 -47.12
N GLY A 436 -1.79 -1.10 -46.45
CA GLY A 436 -0.78 -1.50 -45.46
C GLY A 436 0.44 -2.14 -46.14
N PRO A 437 1.42 -2.73 -45.42
CA PRO A 437 1.73 -2.67 -43.99
C PRO A 437 3.23 -2.33 -43.72
N ASP A 438 3.57 -1.53 -42.71
CA ASP A 438 4.91 -1.65 -42.07
C ASP A 438 5.04 -0.85 -40.77
N LEU A 439 4.90 -1.53 -39.63
CA LEU A 439 5.06 -0.96 -38.28
C LEU A 439 6.44 -1.26 -37.69
N ARG A 440 7.47 -1.46 -38.53
CA ARG A 440 8.87 -1.61 -38.09
C ARG A 440 9.81 -0.43 -38.43
N GLY A 441 9.37 0.55 -39.22
CA GLY A 441 10.21 1.68 -39.64
C GLY A 441 10.12 2.98 -38.82
N ARG A 442 9.17 3.12 -37.89
CA ARG A 442 8.91 4.42 -37.22
C ARG A 442 9.66 4.66 -35.90
N LEU A 443 10.29 3.64 -35.32
CA LEU A 443 11.06 3.80 -34.07
C LEU A 443 12.53 4.19 -34.28
N VAL A 444 13.05 4.11 -35.51
CA VAL A 444 14.48 4.36 -35.81
C VAL A 444 14.75 5.79 -36.32
N ARG A 445 13.72 6.60 -36.63
CA ARG A 445 13.90 8.00 -37.05
C ARG A 445 13.83 9.04 -35.93
N GLN A 446 13.45 8.67 -34.70
CA GLN A 446 13.33 9.63 -33.60
C GLN A 446 14.61 9.78 -32.75
N PHE A 447 15.63 8.96 -33.00
CA PHE A 447 16.94 9.04 -32.34
C PHE A 447 18.04 9.71 -33.17
N ARG A 448 17.74 10.24 -34.37
CA ARG A 448 18.77 10.83 -35.26
C ARG A 448 18.77 12.36 -35.34
N ASP A 449 17.82 13.05 -34.71
CA ASP A 449 17.66 14.51 -34.85
C ASP A 449 17.87 15.31 -33.54
N GLN A 450 18.45 14.72 -32.48
CA GLN A 450 18.81 15.45 -31.26
C GLN A 450 20.31 15.66 -31.02
N ASP A 451 21.19 15.18 -31.91
CA ASP A 451 22.66 15.35 -31.78
C ASP A 451 23.28 16.43 -32.68
N ILE A 452 22.47 17.30 -33.30
CA ILE A 452 22.98 18.40 -34.13
C ILE A 452 22.33 19.71 -33.71
N SER A 453 22.77 20.29 -32.59
CA SER A 453 22.78 21.76 -32.36
C SER A 453 23.20 22.13 -30.92
N ARG A 454 24.41 21.74 -30.49
CA ARG A 454 25.11 22.50 -29.43
C ARG A 454 26.60 22.15 -29.35
N ASN A 455 27.32 22.44 -30.42
CA ASN A 455 28.76 22.64 -30.32
C ASN A 455 29.20 23.60 -31.43
N ARG A 456 29.42 24.87 -31.05
CA ARG A 456 30.28 25.88 -31.70
C ARG A 456 30.01 27.25 -31.10
N LEU A 457 30.74 27.58 -30.04
CA LEU A 457 31.31 28.92 -29.85
C LEU A 457 32.74 28.71 -29.32
N ALA A 458 33.69 29.28 -30.09
CA ALA A 458 35.12 29.52 -29.90
C ALA A 458 35.72 29.22 -28.49
N GLY A 459 36.90 28.61 -28.35
CA GLY A 459 38.08 28.73 -29.19
C GLY A 459 38.91 29.97 -28.81
N LYS A 460 39.80 29.86 -27.82
CA LYS A 460 41.05 30.62 -27.76
C LYS A 460 42.07 29.93 -26.84
N VAL A 461 43.10 29.44 -27.50
CA VAL A 461 44.45 29.12 -27.00
C VAL A 461 45.13 30.43 -26.58
N ILE A 462 45.95 30.39 -25.53
CA ILE A 462 47.32 30.94 -25.41
C ILE A 462 47.90 30.42 -24.08
N GLU A 463 49.06 29.76 -24.22
CA GLU A 463 50.13 29.40 -23.25
C GLU A 463 49.81 28.65 -21.96
#